data_AF-A0A2D6BL48-F1
#
_entry.id   AF-A0A2D6BL48-F1
#
_cell.length_a   1.000
_cell.length_b   1.000
_cell.length_c   1.000
_cell.angle_alpha   90.00
_cell.angle_beta   90.00
_cell.angle_gamma   90.00
#
_symmetry.space_group_name_H-M   'P 1'
#
loop_
_entity.id
_entity.type
_entity.pdbx_description
1 polymer ?
#
loop_
_entity_poly.entity_id
_entity_poly.type
_entity_poly.pdbx_seq_one_letter_code
_entity_poly.pdbx_strand_id
1 'polypeptide(L)'
;MTAAALQLLDFLVPFGALLRRAPDAPPFAHWPRLLWRYVPQTFFGYWLFSLIPWIGGFVYMLVLVPLSARRHAQERGLPGLPPALLLQYFVVILIGFGGLWSTTGHLFMADWVASQIGWPTGSPFQTELAFATLGLSLAALLAIWITDHLITAVVVAKSVFLLGAAYVHLVDAIAHANYSPLNIGTPLVGDLVYPALLLTLLWKARNQGPSS
;
A
#
# COMPACT_ATOMS: atom_id res chain seq x y z
N MET A 1 -24.23 -8.45 0.61
CA MET A 1 -23.29 -9.45 1.21
C MET A 1 -23.93 -9.98 2.48
N THR A 2 -23.77 -11.26 2.78
CA THR A 2 -24.24 -11.83 4.07
C THR A 2 -23.40 -11.29 5.23
N ALA A 3 -23.92 -11.37 6.46
CA ALA A 3 -23.16 -10.98 7.66
C ALA A 3 -21.82 -11.72 7.77
N ALA A 4 -21.80 -13.01 7.42
CA ALA A 4 -20.58 -13.82 7.36
C ALA A 4 -19.56 -13.29 6.34
N ALA A 5 -20.01 -12.91 5.13
CA ALA A 5 -19.13 -12.36 4.11
C ALA A 5 -18.53 -10.99 4.51
N LEU A 6 -19.30 -10.18 5.25
CA LEU A 6 -18.82 -8.91 5.80
C LEU A 6 -17.76 -9.13 6.90
N GLN A 7 -17.99 -10.08 7.80
CA GLN A 7 -17.00 -10.46 8.82
C GLN A 7 -15.71 -10.99 8.19
N LEU A 8 -15.82 -11.80 7.13
CA LEU A 8 -14.66 -12.30 6.39
C LEU A 8 -13.89 -11.14 5.74
N LEU A 9 -14.58 -10.19 5.10
CA LEU A 9 -13.92 -9.02 4.51
C LEU A 9 -13.16 -8.20 5.56
N ASP A 10 -13.72 -8.03 6.76
CA ASP A 10 -13.06 -7.32 7.86
C ASP A 10 -11.90 -8.10 8.46
N PHE A 11 -11.96 -9.42 8.42
CA PHE A 11 -10.84 -10.25 8.80
C PHE A 11 -9.69 -10.17 7.79
N LEU A 12 -10.02 -10.19 6.49
CA LEU A 12 -9.04 -10.13 5.42
C LEU A 12 -8.45 -8.72 5.25
N VAL A 13 -9.24 -7.66 5.41
CA VAL A 13 -8.81 -6.26 5.32
C VAL A 13 -9.04 -5.56 6.65
N PRO A 14 -8.30 -5.93 7.71
CA PRO A 14 -8.55 -5.48 9.08
C PRO A 14 -8.33 -3.97 9.24
N PHE A 15 -7.38 -3.36 8.53
CA PHE A 15 -7.24 -1.90 8.49
C PHE A 15 -8.43 -1.20 7.84
N GLY A 16 -9.12 -1.86 6.91
CA GLY A 16 -10.32 -1.32 6.32
C GLY A 16 -11.42 -1.10 7.35
N ALA A 17 -11.52 -1.98 8.36
CA ALA A 17 -12.43 -1.81 9.48
C ALA A 17 -11.99 -0.71 10.45
N LEU A 18 -10.69 -0.52 10.65
CA LEU A 18 -10.17 0.59 11.46
C LEU A 18 -10.48 1.94 10.79
N LEU A 19 -10.19 2.08 9.49
CA LEU A 19 -10.43 3.33 8.75
C LEU A 19 -11.91 3.74 8.78
N ARG A 20 -12.84 2.79 8.89
CA ARG A 20 -14.28 3.07 9.07
C ARG A 20 -14.64 3.68 10.42
N ARG A 21 -13.79 3.48 11.43
CA ARG A 21 -14.06 3.86 12.83
C ARG A 21 -13.15 4.97 13.34
N ALA A 22 -11.96 5.12 12.76
CA ALA A 22 -10.95 6.08 13.18
C ALA A 22 -11.35 7.57 13.03
N PRO A 23 -12.13 8.00 12.02
CA PRO A 23 -12.49 9.42 11.86
C PRO A 23 -13.29 10.00 13.03
N ASP A 24 -14.01 9.15 13.77
CA ASP A 24 -14.88 9.58 14.87
C ASP A 24 -14.13 9.66 16.23
N ALA A 25 -12.81 9.44 16.22
CA ALA A 25 -11.96 9.47 17.41
C ALA A 25 -10.76 10.43 17.25
N PRO A 26 -10.22 11.00 18.35
CA PRO A 26 -9.04 11.84 18.28
C PRO A 26 -7.86 11.11 17.61
N PRO A 27 -6.97 11.84 16.92
CA PRO A 27 -5.71 11.28 16.43
C PRO A 27 -4.99 10.50 17.54
N PHE A 28 -4.46 9.32 17.19
CA PHE A 28 -3.76 8.43 18.10
C PHE A 28 -4.60 7.78 19.23
N ALA A 29 -5.90 8.09 19.40
CA ALA A 29 -6.73 7.45 20.44
C ALA A 29 -6.81 5.91 20.33
N HIS A 30 -6.43 5.35 19.19
CA HIS A 30 -6.44 3.92 18.92
C HIS A 30 -5.04 3.33 18.67
N TRP A 31 -3.95 4.04 18.96
CA TRP A 31 -2.58 3.58 18.68
C TRP A 31 -2.24 2.22 19.34
N PRO A 32 -2.68 1.86 20.56
CA PRO A 32 -2.38 0.56 21.13
C PRO A 32 -3.10 -0.56 20.38
N ARG A 33 -4.36 -0.33 19.97
CA ARG A 33 -5.13 -1.28 19.15
C ARG A 33 -4.56 -1.40 17.74
N LEU A 34 -4.11 -0.29 17.17
CA LEU A 34 -3.40 -0.24 15.88
C LEU A 34 -2.23 -1.22 15.89
N LEU A 35 -1.34 -1.08 16.88
CA LEU A 35 -0.13 -1.88 16.99
C LEU A 35 -0.40 -3.34 17.36
N TRP A 36 -1.25 -3.62 18.36
CA TRP A 36 -1.38 -4.98 18.89
C TRP A 36 -2.41 -5.85 18.18
N ARG A 37 -3.34 -5.25 17.41
CA ARG A 37 -4.37 -5.99 16.70
C ARG A 37 -4.23 -5.88 15.20
N TYR A 38 -4.25 -4.66 14.67
CA TYR A 38 -4.40 -4.47 13.22
C TYR A 38 -3.09 -4.72 12.46
N VAL A 39 -1.93 -4.34 13.03
CA VAL A 39 -0.62 -4.61 12.41
C VAL A 39 -0.39 -6.13 12.25
N PRO A 40 -0.45 -6.97 13.31
CA PRO A 40 -0.26 -8.41 13.17
C PRO A 40 -1.26 -9.06 12.20
N GLN A 41 -2.53 -8.66 12.26
CA GLN A 41 -3.56 -9.22 11.38
C GLN A 41 -3.33 -8.86 9.91
N THR A 42 -2.86 -7.65 9.63
CA THR A 42 -2.56 -7.23 8.24
C THR A 42 -1.32 -7.89 7.71
N PHE A 43 -0.29 -8.05 8.56
CA PHE A 43 0.91 -8.79 8.20
C PHE A 43 0.58 -10.26 7.95
N PHE A 44 -0.32 -10.86 8.74
CA PHE A 44 -0.87 -12.19 8.46
C PHE A 44 -1.61 -12.23 7.11
N GLY A 45 -2.43 -11.22 6.80
CA GLY A 45 -3.07 -11.08 5.50
C GLY A 45 -2.05 -11.02 4.36
N TYR A 46 -1.06 -10.13 4.44
CA TYR A 46 0.01 -10.05 3.44
C TYR A 46 0.78 -11.35 3.28
N TRP A 47 1.14 -11.99 4.39
CA TRP A 47 1.80 -13.29 4.37
C TRP A 47 0.92 -14.33 3.67
N LEU A 48 -0.36 -14.45 4.05
CA LEU A 48 -1.30 -15.40 3.45
C LEU A 48 -1.45 -15.18 1.94
N PHE A 49 -1.62 -13.94 1.49
CA PHE A 49 -1.75 -13.61 0.08
C PHE A 49 -0.41 -13.68 -0.68
N SER A 50 0.74 -13.59 0.00
CA SER A 50 2.04 -13.84 -0.62
C SER A 50 2.28 -15.32 -0.95
N LEU A 51 1.54 -16.24 -0.32
CA LEU A 51 1.59 -17.68 -0.63
C LEU A 51 1.02 -18.02 -2.01
N ILE A 52 0.34 -17.06 -2.66
CA ILE A 52 -0.13 -17.17 -4.03
C ILE A 52 0.72 -16.21 -4.87
N PRO A 53 1.89 -16.66 -5.38
CA PRO A 53 2.82 -15.80 -6.09
C PRO A 53 2.11 -15.07 -7.22
N TRP A 54 2.45 -13.80 -7.41
CA TRP A 54 1.99 -12.93 -8.50
C TRP A 54 0.49 -12.58 -8.52
N ILE A 55 -0.40 -13.33 -7.88
CA ILE A 55 -1.85 -13.09 -7.97
C ILE A 55 -2.41 -12.60 -6.64
N GLY A 56 -1.96 -13.17 -5.51
CA GLY A 56 -2.58 -12.88 -4.22
C GLY A 56 -2.47 -11.41 -3.81
N GLY A 57 -1.31 -10.79 -4.02
CA GLY A 57 -1.10 -9.36 -3.75
C GLY A 57 -2.00 -8.45 -4.60
N PHE A 58 -2.15 -8.73 -5.89
CA PHE A 58 -3.05 -7.94 -6.76
C PHE A 58 -4.52 -8.19 -6.43
N VAL A 59 -4.93 -9.42 -6.12
CA VAL A 59 -6.30 -9.69 -5.66
C VAL A 59 -6.58 -8.93 -4.37
N TYR A 60 -5.65 -8.94 -3.42
CA TYR A 60 -5.79 -8.18 -2.19
C TYR A 60 -5.95 -6.68 -2.46
N MET A 61 -5.05 -6.09 -3.26
CA MET A 61 -5.02 -4.64 -3.51
C MET A 61 -6.14 -4.17 -4.46
N LEU A 62 -6.46 -4.92 -5.51
CA LEU A 62 -7.39 -4.49 -6.56
C LEU A 62 -8.83 -4.99 -6.34
N VAL A 63 -9.03 -5.95 -5.44
CA VAL A 63 -10.38 -6.48 -5.13
C VAL A 63 -10.76 -6.22 -3.68
N LEU A 64 -10.00 -6.78 -2.72
CA LEU A 64 -10.40 -6.74 -1.31
C LEU A 64 -10.37 -5.32 -0.73
N VAL A 65 -9.34 -4.54 -1.03
CA VAL A 65 -9.24 -3.14 -0.58
C VAL A 65 -10.39 -2.29 -1.14
N PRO A 66 -10.70 -2.26 -2.45
CA PRO A 66 -11.86 -1.57 -2.98
C PRO A 66 -13.20 -2.05 -2.42
N LEU A 67 -13.37 -3.36 -2.18
CA LEU A 67 -14.59 -3.87 -1.53
C LEU A 67 -14.73 -3.34 -0.10
N SER A 68 -13.63 -3.29 0.66
CA SER A 68 -13.65 -2.71 2.00
C SER A 68 -13.94 -1.21 1.99
N ALA A 69 -13.42 -0.47 1.01
CA ALA A 69 -13.71 0.96 0.85
C ALA A 69 -15.17 1.20 0.40
N ARG A 70 -15.70 0.35 -0.49
CA ARG A 70 -17.12 0.40 -0.90
C ARG A 70 -18.05 0.15 0.27
N ARG A 71 -17.71 -0.81 1.13
CA ARG A 71 -18.43 -1.05 2.37
C ARG A 71 -18.42 0.18 3.29
N HIS A 72 -17.27 0.85 3.42
CA HIS A 72 -17.17 2.12 4.15
C HIS A 72 -18.17 3.13 3.61
N ALA A 73 -18.16 3.37 2.30
CA ALA A 73 -19.08 4.30 1.66
C ALA A 73 -20.55 3.95 1.93
N GLN A 74 -20.91 2.67 1.90
CA GLN A 74 -22.26 2.19 2.20
C GLN A 74 -22.67 2.42 3.67
N GLU A 75 -21.79 2.12 4.63
CA GLU A 75 -22.04 2.37 6.06
C GLU A 75 -22.23 3.87 6.36
N ARG A 76 -21.62 4.76 5.55
CA ARG A 76 -21.79 6.21 5.64
C ARG A 76 -22.95 6.76 4.78
N GLY A 77 -23.71 5.91 4.09
CA GLY A 77 -24.84 6.31 3.26
C GLY A 77 -24.47 7.12 2.00
N LEU A 78 -23.24 6.97 1.50
CA LEU A 78 -22.76 7.71 0.32
C LEU A 78 -23.35 7.12 -0.98
N PRO A 79 -23.65 7.95 -2.00
CA PRO A 79 -24.30 7.53 -3.25
C PRO A 79 -23.42 6.64 -4.15
N GLY A 80 -22.14 6.50 -3.82
CA GLY A 80 -21.16 5.69 -4.54
C GLY A 80 -19.87 5.58 -3.74
N LEU A 81 -18.80 5.06 -4.34
CA LEU A 81 -17.47 5.04 -3.73
C LEU A 81 -16.70 6.32 -4.12
N PRO A 82 -16.49 7.28 -3.21
CA PRO A 82 -15.73 8.48 -3.54
C PRO A 82 -14.27 8.12 -3.88
N PRO A 83 -13.67 8.70 -4.93
CA PRO A 83 -12.26 8.49 -5.25
C PRO A 83 -11.33 8.92 -4.12
N ALA A 84 -11.66 9.99 -3.39
CA ALA A 84 -10.88 10.44 -2.24
C ALA A 84 -10.84 9.39 -1.12
N LEU A 85 -11.97 8.73 -0.85
CA LEU A 85 -12.05 7.65 0.13
C LEU A 85 -11.24 6.44 -0.34
N LEU A 86 -11.41 6.03 -1.59
CA LEU A 86 -10.64 4.91 -2.15
C LEU A 86 -9.14 5.20 -2.16
N LEU A 87 -8.74 6.44 -2.49
CA LEU A 87 -7.35 6.88 -2.44
C LEU A 87 -6.78 6.81 -1.03
N GLN A 88 -7.51 7.26 -0.01
CA GLN A 88 -7.09 7.15 1.39
C GLN A 88 -6.82 5.69 1.77
N TYR A 89 -7.70 4.77 1.35
CA TYR A 89 -7.50 3.33 1.57
C TYR A 89 -6.20 2.84 0.92
N PHE A 90 -5.96 3.19 -0.35
CA PHE A 90 -4.72 2.81 -1.02
C PHE A 90 -3.49 3.43 -0.35
N VAL A 91 -3.50 4.71 0.00
CA VAL A 91 -2.36 5.34 0.69
C VAL A 91 -2.02 4.61 1.99
N VAL A 92 -3.01 4.39 2.85
CA VAL A 92 -2.76 3.77 4.16
C VAL A 92 -2.36 2.29 4.02
N ILE A 93 -3.03 1.52 3.16
CA ILE A 93 -2.80 0.08 3.04
C ILE A 93 -1.57 -0.21 2.17
N LEU A 94 -1.53 0.31 0.94
CA LEU A 94 -0.44 0.04 -0.02
C LEU A 94 0.86 0.75 0.39
N ILE A 95 0.81 2.06 0.67
CA ILE A 95 2.04 2.83 0.96
C ILE A 95 2.42 2.71 2.43
N GLY A 96 1.45 2.81 3.35
CA GLY A 96 1.68 2.66 4.77
C GLY A 96 2.05 1.22 5.14
N PHE A 97 1.08 0.31 5.19
CA PHE A 97 1.34 -1.06 5.64
C PHE A 97 2.18 -1.88 4.67
N GLY A 98 1.94 -1.75 3.36
CA GLY A 98 2.76 -2.43 2.34
C GLY A 98 4.21 -1.94 2.37
N GLY A 99 4.43 -0.64 2.62
CA GLY A 99 5.76 -0.09 2.81
C GLY A 99 6.43 -0.57 4.10
N LEU A 100 5.71 -0.70 5.23
CA LEU A 100 6.27 -1.32 6.45
C LEU A 100 6.72 -2.77 6.20
N TRP A 101 5.92 -3.55 5.46
CA TRP A 101 6.29 -4.90 5.06
C TRP A 101 7.56 -4.90 4.18
N SER A 102 7.62 -3.99 3.20
CA SER A 102 8.80 -3.80 2.35
C SER A 102 10.04 -3.43 3.15
N THR A 103 9.92 -2.51 4.12
CA THR A 103 11.00 -2.12 5.04
C THR A 103 11.51 -3.33 5.81
N THR A 104 10.64 -4.22 6.30
CA THR A 104 11.08 -5.44 7.00
C THR A 104 11.98 -6.29 6.10
N GLY A 105 11.62 -6.48 4.83
CA GLY A 105 12.44 -7.21 3.86
C GLY A 105 13.79 -6.55 3.62
N HIS A 106 13.81 -5.25 3.32
CA HIS A 106 15.04 -4.53 3.02
C HIS A 106 15.96 -4.34 4.23
N LEU A 107 15.43 -4.33 5.45
CA LEU A 107 16.21 -4.11 6.67
C LEU A 107 16.75 -5.41 7.27
N PHE A 108 15.92 -6.45 7.37
CA PHE A 108 16.27 -7.71 8.06
C PHE A 108 16.65 -8.84 7.11
N MET A 109 16.29 -8.73 5.83
CA MET A 109 16.54 -9.73 4.79
C MET A 109 17.25 -9.12 3.58
N ALA A 110 18.07 -8.09 3.80
CA ALA A 110 18.72 -7.28 2.76
C ALA A 110 19.41 -8.12 1.68
N ASP A 111 20.26 -9.07 2.08
CA ASP A 111 21.01 -9.93 1.15
C ASP A 111 20.09 -10.86 0.36
N TRP A 112 19.06 -11.39 1.02
CA TRP A 112 18.07 -12.22 0.33
C TRP A 112 17.34 -11.39 -0.72
N VAL A 113 16.82 -10.20 -0.36
CA VAL A 113 16.14 -9.31 -1.31
C VAL A 113 17.06 -8.93 -2.47
N ALA A 114 18.29 -8.49 -2.20
CA ALA A 114 19.27 -8.15 -3.23
C ALA A 114 19.53 -9.32 -4.18
N SER A 115 19.74 -10.54 -3.65
CA SER A 115 19.96 -11.73 -4.48
C SER A 115 18.76 -12.08 -5.36
N GLN A 116 17.53 -11.88 -4.88
CA GLN A 116 16.31 -12.14 -5.64
C GLN A 116 16.07 -11.09 -6.74
N ILE A 117 16.60 -9.87 -6.56
CA ILE A 117 16.64 -8.83 -7.60
C ILE A 117 17.77 -9.09 -8.60
N GLY A 118 18.78 -9.88 -8.23
CA GLY A 118 19.99 -10.07 -9.04
C GLY A 118 21.03 -8.97 -8.82
N TRP A 119 20.98 -8.28 -7.68
CA TRP A 119 21.91 -7.22 -7.30
C TRP A 119 22.94 -7.70 -6.26
N PRO A 120 24.09 -7.01 -6.13
CA PRO A 120 25.10 -7.35 -5.13
C PRO A 120 24.57 -7.33 -3.70
N THR A 121 24.94 -8.35 -2.92
CA THR A 121 24.67 -8.46 -1.48
C THR A 121 25.74 -7.74 -0.66
N GLY A 122 25.52 -7.56 0.65
CA GLY A 122 26.48 -6.92 1.56
C GLY A 122 26.63 -5.41 1.37
N SER A 123 25.69 -4.76 0.67
CA SER A 123 25.67 -3.32 0.42
C SER A 123 24.75 -2.58 1.40
N PRO A 124 25.12 -1.37 1.88
CA PRO A 124 24.25 -0.57 2.74
C PRO A 124 23.02 -0.02 2.01
N PHE A 125 22.97 -0.12 0.68
CA PHE A 125 21.89 0.44 -0.14
C PHE A 125 20.50 -0.10 0.23
N GLN A 126 20.39 -1.41 0.51
CA GLN A 126 19.11 -2.00 0.91
C GLN A 126 18.62 -1.41 2.24
N THR A 127 19.53 -1.20 3.19
CA THR A 127 19.23 -0.57 4.49
C THR A 127 18.80 0.89 4.32
N GLU A 128 19.49 1.66 3.48
CA GLU A 128 19.11 3.05 3.18
C GLU A 128 17.72 3.11 2.53
N LEU A 129 17.46 2.23 1.56
CA LEU A 129 16.16 2.09 0.94
C LEU A 129 15.08 1.67 1.95
N ALA A 130 15.40 0.84 2.93
CA ALA A 130 14.50 0.46 4.01
C ALA A 130 14.06 1.67 4.83
N PHE A 131 14.98 2.57 5.18
CA PHE A 131 14.68 3.79 5.94
C PHE A 131 13.95 4.85 5.12
N ALA A 132 14.29 5.01 3.84
CA ALA A 132 13.54 5.88 2.94
C ALA A 132 12.09 5.39 2.80
N THR A 133 11.90 4.07 2.63
CA THR A 133 10.59 3.43 2.58
C THR A 133 9.85 3.57 3.91
N LEU A 134 10.53 3.39 5.04
CA LEU A 134 9.95 3.52 6.38
C LEU A 134 9.40 4.93 6.60
N GLY A 135 10.18 5.97 6.30
CA GLY A 135 9.75 7.35 6.46
C GLY A 135 8.49 7.66 5.65
N LEU A 136 8.46 7.26 4.39
CA LEU A 136 7.29 7.43 3.52
C LEU A 136 6.08 6.61 3.99
N SER A 137 6.31 5.40 4.51
CA SER A 137 5.27 4.53 5.07
C SER A 137 4.63 5.15 6.31
N LEU A 138 5.43 5.69 7.22
CA LEU A 138 4.93 6.37 8.42
C LEU A 138 4.12 7.62 8.04
N ALA A 139 4.58 8.41 7.08
CA ALA A 139 3.82 9.53 6.54
C ALA A 139 2.48 9.09 5.93
N ALA A 140 2.46 7.98 5.19
CA ALA A 140 1.23 7.42 4.63
C ALA A 140 0.25 6.93 5.72
N LEU A 141 0.75 6.37 6.83
CA LEU A 141 -0.09 5.95 7.96
C LEU A 141 -0.74 7.14 8.69
N LEU A 142 -0.08 8.30 8.71
CA LEU A 142 -0.69 9.52 9.23
C LEU A 142 -1.92 9.95 8.42
N ALA A 143 -2.09 9.48 7.17
CA ALA A 143 -3.29 9.71 6.36
C ALA A 143 -4.55 9.02 6.90
N ILE A 144 -4.46 8.23 7.98
CA ILE A 144 -5.62 7.82 8.78
C ILE A 144 -6.33 9.05 9.38
N TRP A 145 -5.55 10.05 9.80
CA TRP A 145 -6.05 11.24 10.51
C TRP A 145 -5.85 12.55 9.73
N ILE A 146 -4.83 12.61 8.87
CA ILE A 146 -4.44 13.81 8.13
C ILE A 146 -4.60 13.52 6.63
N THR A 147 -5.78 13.79 6.07
CA THR A 147 -6.17 13.24 4.77
C THR A 147 -5.91 14.15 3.58
N ASP A 148 -5.84 15.47 3.74
CA ASP A 148 -5.92 16.36 2.58
C ASP A 148 -4.57 16.53 1.84
N HIS A 149 -3.81 17.59 2.12
CA HIS A 149 -2.52 17.84 1.47
C HIS A 149 -1.48 16.74 1.70
N LEU A 150 -1.55 16.03 2.83
CA LEU A 150 -0.65 14.92 3.14
C LEU A 150 -0.80 13.78 2.12
N ILE A 151 -2.03 13.40 1.77
CA ILE A 151 -2.26 12.36 0.76
C ILE A 151 -1.66 12.78 -0.58
N THR A 152 -1.85 14.04 -0.99
CA THR A 152 -1.26 14.54 -2.24
C THR A 152 0.27 14.42 -2.21
N ALA A 153 0.91 14.87 -1.13
CA ALA A 153 2.37 14.81 -0.99
C ALA A 153 2.89 13.36 -1.02
N VAL A 154 2.26 12.46 -0.27
CA VAL A 154 2.63 11.03 -0.20
C VAL A 154 2.44 10.35 -1.55
N VAL A 155 1.34 10.61 -2.25
CA VAL A 155 1.06 10.03 -3.57
C VAL A 155 2.08 10.48 -4.59
N VAL A 156 2.41 11.77 -4.64
CA VAL A 156 3.42 12.29 -5.57
C VAL A 156 4.78 11.69 -5.27
N ALA A 157 5.22 11.73 -4.01
CA ALA A 157 6.51 11.19 -3.59
C ALA A 157 6.63 9.68 -3.91
N LYS A 158 5.60 8.89 -3.58
CA LYS A 158 5.61 7.45 -3.87
C LYS A 158 5.57 7.18 -5.38
N SER A 159 4.81 7.96 -6.15
CA SER A 159 4.71 7.74 -7.60
C SER A 159 6.02 8.02 -8.31
N VAL A 160 6.72 9.09 -7.93
CA VAL A 160 8.06 9.40 -8.45
C VAL A 160 9.05 8.28 -8.09
N PHE A 161 9.03 7.82 -6.84
CA PHE A 161 9.88 6.72 -6.39
C PHE A 161 9.63 5.44 -7.21
N LEU A 162 8.37 5.03 -7.38
CA LEU A 162 8.01 3.81 -8.11
C LEU A 162 8.40 3.89 -9.58
N LEU A 163 8.10 5.01 -10.26
CA LEU A 163 8.52 5.18 -11.66
C LEU A 163 10.04 5.22 -11.81
N GLY A 164 10.76 5.80 -10.84
CA GLY A 164 12.21 5.75 -10.77
C GLY A 164 12.74 4.32 -10.59
N ALA A 165 12.12 3.52 -9.73
CA ALA A 165 12.46 2.11 -9.54
C ALA A 165 12.21 1.30 -10.83
N ALA A 166 11.06 1.50 -11.50
CA ALA A 166 10.77 0.90 -12.81
C ALA A 166 11.86 1.21 -13.82
N TYR A 167 12.30 2.47 -13.89
CA TYR A 167 13.40 2.87 -14.77
C TYR A 167 14.69 2.10 -14.46
N VAL A 168 15.08 2.00 -13.18
CA VAL A 168 16.28 1.25 -12.77
C VAL A 168 16.17 -0.22 -13.15
N HIS A 169 15.03 -0.87 -12.86
CA HIS A 169 14.77 -2.26 -13.22
C HIS A 169 14.84 -2.51 -14.73
N LEU A 170 14.21 -1.64 -15.53
CA LEU A 170 14.21 -1.76 -17.00
C LEU A 170 15.60 -1.56 -17.60
N VAL A 171 16.33 -0.55 -17.13
CA VAL A 171 17.71 -0.31 -17.58
C VAL A 171 18.59 -1.51 -17.26
N ASP A 172 18.48 -2.06 -16.06
CA ASP A 172 19.27 -3.23 -15.64
C ASP A 172 18.91 -4.50 -16.45
N ALA A 173 17.62 -4.69 -16.74
CA ALA A 173 17.15 -5.79 -17.59
C ALA A 173 17.66 -5.68 -19.04
N ILE A 174 17.75 -4.46 -19.59
CA ILE A 174 18.21 -4.22 -20.97
C ILE A 174 19.74 -4.26 -21.06
N ALA A 175 20.43 -3.59 -20.15
CA ALA A 175 21.89 -3.42 -20.21
C ALA A 175 22.66 -4.63 -19.70
N HIS A 176 22.13 -5.35 -18.71
CA HIS A 176 22.85 -6.44 -18.03
C HIS A 176 22.13 -7.79 -18.16
N ALA A 177 21.05 -7.88 -18.95
CA ALA A 177 20.23 -9.08 -19.09
C ALA A 177 19.75 -9.65 -17.74
N ASN A 178 19.55 -8.77 -16.75
CA ASN A 178 19.08 -9.18 -15.44
C ASN A 178 17.56 -9.45 -15.49
N TYR A 179 17.19 -10.70 -15.73
CA TYR A 179 15.78 -11.14 -15.73
C TYR A 179 15.38 -11.84 -14.43
N SER A 180 16.05 -11.51 -13.32
CA SER A 180 15.74 -12.08 -12.02
C SER A 180 14.28 -11.81 -11.62
N PRO A 181 13.65 -12.70 -10.84
CA PRO A 181 12.21 -12.61 -10.54
C PRO A 181 11.78 -11.29 -9.89
N LEU A 182 12.61 -10.70 -9.02
CA LEU A 182 12.30 -9.39 -8.42
C LEU A 182 12.83 -8.20 -9.21
N ASN A 183 13.52 -8.41 -10.34
CA ASN A 183 13.89 -7.33 -11.25
C ASN A 183 12.76 -7.05 -12.26
N ILE A 184 12.29 -8.08 -12.96
CA ILE A 184 11.30 -7.92 -14.04
C ILE A 184 9.89 -8.46 -13.71
N GLY A 185 9.69 -9.04 -12.52
CA GLY A 185 8.41 -9.62 -12.12
C GLY A 185 7.45 -8.60 -11.49
N THR A 186 6.69 -9.03 -10.48
CA THR A 186 5.78 -8.22 -9.67
C THR A 186 6.31 -6.87 -9.24
N PRO A 187 7.59 -6.68 -8.83
CA PRO A 187 8.06 -5.35 -8.44
C PRO A 187 7.93 -4.36 -9.60
N LEU A 188 8.49 -4.67 -10.76
CA LEU A 188 8.38 -3.83 -11.96
C LEU A 188 6.93 -3.59 -12.38
N VAL A 189 6.07 -4.62 -12.33
CA VAL A 189 4.64 -4.43 -12.64
C VAL A 189 3.98 -3.48 -11.63
N GLY A 190 4.27 -3.62 -10.34
CA GLY A 190 3.78 -2.74 -9.29
C GLY A 190 4.29 -1.31 -9.45
N ASP A 191 5.56 -1.16 -9.83
CA ASP A 191 6.22 0.12 -10.06
C ASP A 191 5.59 0.93 -11.20
N LEU A 192 4.85 0.27 -12.10
CA LEU A 192 4.11 0.91 -13.18
C LEU A 192 2.61 1.04 -12.88
N VAL A 193 1.98 -0.02 -12.35
CA VAL A 193 0.53 -0.07 -12.11
C VAL A 193 0.11 0.83 -10.96
N TYR A 194 0.83 0.80 -9.84
CA TYR A 194 0.45 1.58 -8.66
C TYR A 194 0.55 3.10 -8.86
N PRO A 195 1.60 3.70 -9.46
CA PRO A 195 1.59 5.14 -9.71
C PRO A 195 0.47 5.53 -10.66
N ALA A 196 0.20 4.76 -11.72
CA ALA A 196 -0.91 5.04 -12.63
C ALA A 196 -2.26 5.05 -11.88
N LEU A 197 -2.50 4.05 -11.02
CA LEU A 197 -3.70 3.98 -10.18
C LEU A 197 -3.79 5.16 -9.21
N LEU A 198 -2.74 5.43 -8.44
CA LEU A 198 -2.71 6.46 -7.41
C LEU A 198 -2.89 7.87 -8.00
N LEU A 199 -2.19 8.18 -9.09
CA LEU A 199 -2.30 9.47 -9.78
C LEU A 199 -3.68 9.65 -10.41
N THR A 200 -4.27 8.59 -10.97
CA THR A 200 -5.64 8.62 -11.51
C THR A 200 -6.66 8.90 -10.40
N LEU A 201 -6.55 8.20 -9.26
CA LEU A 201 -7.44 8.41 -8.12
C LEU A 201 -7.26 9.80 -7.51
N LEU A 202 -6.02 10.29 -7.42
CA LEU A 202 -5.72 11.66 -6.97
C LEU A 202 -6.36 12.69 -7.89
N TRP A 203 -6.16 12.58 -9.20
CA TRP A 203 -6.77 13.49 -10.18
C TRP A 203 -8.30 13.50 -10.06
N LYS A 204 -8.94 12.32 -9.96
CA LYS A 204 -10.39 12.23 -9.74
C LYS A 204 -10.83 12.86 -8.42
N ALA A 205 -10.08 12.61 -7.35
CA ALA A 205 -10.39 13.13 -6.02
C ALA A 205 -10.28 14.66 -5.93
N ARG A 206 -9.39 15.29 -6.72
CA ARG A 206 -9.22 16.75 -6.74
C ARG A 206 -10.16 17.47 -7.71
N ASN A 207 -10.67 16.77 -8.72
CA ASN A 207 -11.57 17.35 -9.73
C ASN A 207 -13.05 17.11 -9.47
N GLN A 208 -13.40 16.24 -8.52
CA GLN A 208 -14.76 16.23 -7.99
C GLN A 208 -14.88 17.43 -7.04
N GLY A 209 -15.50 18.52 -7.51
CA GLY A 209 -15.87 19.65 -6.66
C GLY A 209 -16.73 19.21 -5.46
N PRO A 210 -16.91 20.05 -4.44
CA PRO A 210 -17.74 19.69 -3.28
C PRO A 210 -19.10 19.21 -3.79
N SER A 211 -19.49 17.99 -3.40
CA SER A 211 -20.79 17.43 -3.71
C SER A 211 -21.85 18.40 -3.19
N SER A 212 -22.52 19.07 -4.13
CA SER A 212 -23.65 19.98 -3.92
C SER A 212 -24.80 19.29 -3.23
#